data_AF-A0A8E2AUJ4-F1
#
_entry.id   AF-A0A8E2AUJ4-F1
#
_cell.length_a   1.000
_cell.length_b   1.000
_cell.length_c   1.000
_cell.angle_alpha   90.00
_cell.angle_beta   90.00
_cell.angle_gamma   90.00
#
_symmetry.space_group_name_H-M   'P 1'
#
loop_
_entity.id
_entity.type
_entity.pdbx_description
1 polymer ?
#
loop_
_entity_poly.entity_id
_entity_poly.type
_entity_poly.pdbx_seq_one_letter_code
_entity_poly.pdbx_strand_id
1 'polypeptide(L)'
;MSSRYNPYNAMQGVPIKRSAISKPRTTTETRSIQRAMGISLQAFKRFSEYMRKSLKRYCDTTRGYEAQDSQQLKRFRREALEVCPMLEHYEDRWPLEIWTKKQLYMSAYRYRQKRRNLRKKSASISHGSFADAVEHLPSTTSPVTPRRRNPRKNRLDSLTSSPDTQPATPTYSTQSPRRSPRKSRPVRPYV
;
A
#
# COMPACT_ATOMS: atom_id res chain seq x y z
N MET A 1 -19.06 34.34 -4.83
CA MET A 1 -19.57 33.02 -4.42
C MET A 1 -18.84 31.94 -5.21
N SER A 2 -17.80 31.31 -4.64
CA SER A 2 -17.09 30.22 -5.32
C SER A 2 -17.99 28.99 -5.40
N SER A 3 -18.49 28.71 -6.60
CA SER A 3 -19.12 27.43 -6.92
C SER A 3 -18.17 26.32 -6.50
N ARG A 4 -18.53 25.60 -5.43
CA ARG A 4 -17.79 24.43 -4.96
C ARG A 4 -17.95 23.37 -6.04
N TYR A 5 -17.06 23.39 -7.02
CA TYR A 5 -16.96 22.34 -8.01
C TYR A 5 -16.93 21.02 -7.24
N ASN A 6 -17.99 20.23 -7.39
CA ASN A 6 -18.14 18.97 -6.69
C ASN A 6 -17.58 17.89 -7.63
N PRO A 7 -16.27 17.54 -7.54
CA PRO A 7 -15.62 16.67 -8.52
C PRO A 7 -16.20 15.25 -8.56
N TYR A 8 -17.12 14.93 -7.64
CA TYR A 8 -17.77 13.63 -7.50
C TYR A 8 -18.98 13.45 -8.42
N ASN A 9 -19.53 14.51 -9.03
CA ASN A 9 -20.59 14.36 -10.05
C ASN A 9 -20.11 13.60 -11.30
N ALA A 10 -18.81 13.63 -11.60
CA ALA A 10 -18.23 12.88 -12.71
C ALA A 10 -18.26 11.34 -12.52
N MET A 11 -18.72 10.84 -11.37
CA MET A 11 -18.91 9.41 -11.11
C MET A 11 -20.36 8.95 -11.26
N GLN A 12 -21.32 9.84 -11.53
CA GLN A 12 -22.75 9.53 -11.53
C GLN A 12 -23.33 8.97 -12.85
N GLY A 13 -22.49 8.64 -13.85
CA GLY A 13 -22.95 8.30 -15.20
C GLY A 13 -22.78 6.84 -15.65
N VAL A 14 -22.28 5.93 -14.80
CA VAL A 14 -22.12 4.52 -15.20
C VAL A 14 -23.41 3.77 -14.88
N PRO A 15 -24.13 3.17 -15.84
CA PRO A 15 -25.32 2.36 -15.57
C PRO A 15 -24.92 1.08 -14.82
N ILE A 16 -25.43 0.90 -13.60
CA ILE A 16 -24.94 -0.11 -12.66
C ILE A 16 -25.92 -1.28 -12.58
N LYS A 17 -25.45 -2.48 -12.91
CA LYS A 17 -26.20 -3.73 -12.76
C LYS A 17 -26.42 -4.00 -11.27
N ARG A 18 -27.65 -4.31 -10.87
CA ARG A 18 -28.10 -4.47 -9.47
C ARG A 18 -27.43 -5.60 -8.66
N SER A 19 -26.57 -6.41 -9.27
CA SER A 19 -25.80 -7.43 -8.56
C SER A 19 -24.59 -6.80 -7.88
N ALA A 20 -24.50 -6.91 -6.56
CA ALA A 20 -23.32 -6.49 -5.81
C ALA A 20 -22.07 -7.20 -6.36
N ILE A 21 -21.01 -6.45 -6.66
CA ILE A 21 -19.74 -6.99 -7.14
C ILE A 21 -19.11 -7.74 -5.97
N SER A 22 -18.98 -9.06 -6.12
CA SER A 22 -18.49 -9.93 -5.05
C SER A 22 -17.06 -9.61 -4.63
N LYS A 23 -16.76 -9.87 -3.36
CA LYS A 23 -15.41 -9.71 -2.82
C LYS A 23 -14.45 -10.74 -3.47
N PRO A 24 -13.27 -10.31 -3.97
CA PRO A 24 -12.28 -11.25 -4.50
C PRO A 24 -11.84 -12.23 -3.41
N ARG A 25 -11.78 -13.52 -3.75
CA ARG A 25 -11.47 -14.59 -2.79
C ARG A 25 -9.98 -14.71 -2.55
N THR A 26 -9.17 -14.41 -3.58
CA THR A 26 -7.73 -14.60 -3.50
C THR A 26 -6.99 -13.29 -3.26
N THR A 27 -5.90 -13.36 -2.49
CA THR A 27 -5.01 -12.22 -2.30
C THR A 27 -4.36 -11.78 -3.61
N THR A 28 -4.16 -12.71 -4.55
CA THR A 28 -3.62 -12.44 -5.90
C THR A 28 -4.54 -11.52 -6.69
N GLU A 29 -5.86 -11.73 -6.65
CA GLU A 29 -6.86 -10.84 -7.27
C GLU A 29 -6.81 -9.43 -6.65
N THR A 30 -6.53 -9.32 -5.36
CA THR A 30 -6.44 -8.03 -4.65
C THR A 30 -5.11 -7.29 -4.83
N ARG A 31 -4.13 -7.83 -5.58
CA ARG A 31 -2.83 -7.17 -5.82
C ARG A 31 -3.02 -5.74 -6.33
N SER A 32 -3.99 -5.56 -7.23
CA SER A 32 -4.47 -4.24 -7.66
C SER A 32 -5.94 -4.08 -7.29
N ILE A 33 -6.20 -3.34 -6.20
CA ILE A 33 -7.56 -2.97 -5.77
C ILE A 33 -8.31 -2.29 -6.92
N GLN A 34 -7.64 -1.43 -7.70
CA GLN A 34 -8.21 -0.81 -8.90
C GLN A 34 -8.77 -1.85 -9.88
N ARG A 35 -7.98 -2.88 -10.23
CA ARG A 35 -8.39 -3.92 -11.18
C ARG A 35 -9.56 -4.73 -10.61
N ALA A 36 -9.51 -5.08 -9.33
CA ALA A 36 -10.58 -5.80 -8.66
C ALA A 36 -11.88 -4.98 -8.55
N MET A 37 -11.78 -3.65 -8.47
CA MET A 37 -12.93 -2.76 -8.47
C MET A 37 -13.56 -2.58 -9.86
N GLY A 38 -12.83 -2.89 -10.94
CA GLY A 38 -13.32 -2.68 -12.31
C GLY A 38 -13.49 -1.21 -12.70
N ILE A 39 -12.79 -0.28 -12.04
CA ILE A 39 -12.89 1.16 -12.31
C ILE A 39 -11.68 1.70 -13.08
N SER A 40 -11.87 2.83 -13.77
CA SER A 40 -10.79 3.51 -14.48
C SER A 40 -9.70 3.99 -13.52
N LEU A 41 -8.47 4.14 -14.02
CA LEU A 41 -7.35 4.63 -13.23
C LEU A 41 -7.62 6.03 -12.66
N GLN A 42 -8.25 6.91 -13.43
CA GLN A 42 -8.58 8.27 -12.99
C GLN A 42 -9.62 8.27 -11.85
N ALA A 43 -10.67 7.45 -11.98
CA ALA A 43 -11.64 7.24 -10.91
C ALA A 43 -10.97 6.70 -9.63
N PHE A 44 -10.08 5.71 -9.77
CA PHE A 44 -9.35 5.15 -8.64
C PHE A 44 -8.38 6.13 -7.98
N LYS A 45 -7.74 7.02 -8.75
CA LYS A 45 -6.90 8.10 -8.23
C LYS A 45 -7.72 9.03 -7.34
N ARG A 46 -8.88 9.51 -7.83
CA ARG A 46 -9.79 10.38 -7.07
C ARG A 46 -10.28 9.71 -5.79
N PHE A 47 -10.76 8.47 -5.90
CA PHE A 47 -11.12 7.63 -4.76
C PHE A 47 -9.98 7.55 -3.73
N SER A 48 -8.79 7.17 -4.17
CA SER A 48 -7.62 6.99 -3.30
C SER A 48 -7.12 8.29 -2.67
N GLU A 49 -7.28 9.43 -3.36
CA GLU A 49 -6.94 10.75 -2.83
C GLU A 49 -7.89 11.16 -1.70
N TYR A 50 -9.19 11.05 -1.95
CA TYR A 50 -10.20 11.34 -0.94
C TYR A 50 -10.03 10.43 0.28
N MET A 51 -9.93 9.12 0.05
CA MET A 51 -9.73 8.12 1.10
C MET A 51 -8.46 8.40 1.93
N ARG A 52 -7.37 8.85 1.32
CA ARG A 52 -6.15 9.24 2.05
C ARG A 52 -6.37 10.45 2.96
N LYS A 53 -7.12 11.45 2.49
CA LYS A 53 -7.45 12.65 3.28
C LYS A 53 -8.34 12.28 4.47
N SER A 54 -9.41 11.52 4.22
CA SER A 54 -10.32 11.07 5.28
C SER A 54 -9.61 10.15 6.28
N LEU A 55 -8.78 9.21 5.82
CA LEU A 55 -8.03 8.32 6.71
C LEU A 55 -7.12 9.10 7.68
N LYS A 56 -6.44 10.15 7.21
CA LYS A 56 -5.60 11.00 8.06
C LYS A 56 -6.40 11.80 9.10
N ARG A 57 -7.67 12.07 8.82
CA ARG A 57 -8.54 12.86 9.70
C ARG A 57 -9.07 12.04 10.88
N TYR A 58 -9.43 10.78 10.63
CA TYR A 58 -10.07 9.93 11.65
C TYR A 58 -9.14 8.85 12.22
N CYS A 59 -8.18 8.32 11.46
CA CYS A 59 -7.39 7.16 11.87
C CYS A 59 -5.94 7.52 12.20
N ASP A 60 -5.35 6.79 13.16
CA ASP A 60 -3.93 6.88 13.48
C ASP A 60 -3.11 6.05 12.48
N THR A 61 -2.43 6.76 11.57
CA THR A 61 -1.59 6.14 10.52
C THR A 61 -0.31 5.47 11.03
N THR A 62 0.04 5.63 12.31
CA THR A 62 1.18 4.95 12.94
C THR A 62 0.85 3.54 13.42
N ARG A 63 -0.44 3.23 13.55
CA ARG A 63 -0.98 1.96 14.06
C ARG A 63 -1.56 1.08 12.95
N GLY A 64 -1.62 -0.22 13.23
CA GLY A 64 -2.30 -1.19 12.37
C GLY A 64 -3.83 -1.03 12.41
N TYR A 65 -4.54 -1.74 11.53
CA TYR A 65 -6.00 -1.67 11.42
C TYR A 65 -6.73 -2.13 12.70
N GLU A 66 -6.27 -3.22 13.30
CA GLU A 66 -6.88 -3.82 14.50
C GLU A 66 -6.67 -2.99 15.77
N ALA A 67 -5.67 -2.10 15.77
CA ALA A 67 -5.33 -1.23 16.89
C ALA A 67 -5.96 0.18 16.78
N GLN A 68 -6.83 0.39 15.79
CA GLN A 68 -7.55 1.65 15.62
C GLN A 68 -8.72 1.75 16.59
N ASP A 69 -9.09 2.98 16.93
CA ASP A 69 -10.35 3.22 17.63
C ASP A 69 -11.54 2.85 16.73
N SER A 70 -12.44 2.02 17.28
CA SER A 70 -13.62 1.54 16.57
C SER A 70 -14.60 2.65 16.22
N GLN A 71 -14.71 3.69 17.05
CA GLN A 71 -15.61 4.82 16.82
C GLN A 71 -15.09 5.71 15.68
N GLN A 72 -13.79 6.00 15.67
CA GLN A 72 -13.16 6.69 14.54
C GLN A 72 -13.28 5.92 13.22
N LEU A 73 -13.09 4.60 13.24
CA LEU A 73 -13.30 3.77 12.05
C LEU A 73 -14.75 3.83 11.55
N LYS A 74 -15.74 3.84 12.45
CA LYS A 74 -17.15 4.01 12.07
C LYS A 74 -17.40 5.37 11.42
N ARG A 75 -16.86 6.46 11.98
CA ARG A 75 -16.97 7.82 11.41
C ARG A 75 -16.34 7.91 10.03
N PHE A 76 -15.13 7.37 9.88
CA PHE A 76 -14.43 7.26 8.60
C PHE A 76 -15.26 6.50 7.56
N ARG A 77 -15.81 5.33 7.93
CA ARG A 77 -16.62 4.53 7.00
C ARG A 77 -17.87 5.27 6.55
N ARG A 78 -18.56 5.96 7.48
CA ARG A 78 -19.74 6.76 7.15
C ARG A 78 -19.41 7.89 6.17
N GLU A 79 -18.40 8.70 6.47
CA GLU A 79 -17.98 9.81 5.60
C GLU A 79 -17.55 9.31 4.21
N ALA A 80 -16.85 8.16 4.16
CA ALA A 80 -16.44 7.56 2.91
C ALA A 80 -17.62 7.09 2.03
N LEU A 81 -18.69 6.58 2.63
CA LEU A 81 -19.90 6.20 1.89
C LEU A 81 -20.68 7.40 1.38
N GLU A 82 -20.75 8.47 2.16
CA GLU A 82 -21.40 9.73 1.75
C GLU A 82 -20.70 10.35 0.53
N VAL A 83 -19.36 10.32 0.48
CA VAL A 83 -18.60 10.96 -0.60
C VAL A 83 -18.34 10.02 -1.79
N CYS A 84 -18.27 8.71 -1.55
CA CYS A 84 -18.09 7.71 -2.60
C CYS A 84 -19.29 6.74 -2.67
N PRO A 85 -20.46 7.17 -3.16
CA PRO A 85 -21.66 6.32 -3.26
C PRO A 85 -21.42 5.04 -4.06
N MET A 86 -20.47 5.04 -5.00
CA MET A 86 -20.11 3.84 -5.77
C MET A 86 -19.71 2.62 -4.91
N LEU A 87 -19.32 2.85 -3.65
CA LEU A 87 -18.98 1.77 -2.72
C LEU A 87 -20.17 0.88 -2.35
N GLU A 88 -21.40 1.38 -2.50
CA GLU A 88 -22.63 0.61 -2.24
C GLU A 88 -22.83 -0.54 -3.23
N HIS A 89 -22.17 -0.51 -4.38
CA HIS A 89 -22.25 -1.57 -5.40
C HIS A 89 -21.35 -2.77 -5.11
N TYR A 90 -20.51 -2.69 -4.09
CA TYR A 90 -19.59 -3.77 -3.74
C TYR A 90 -20.11 -4.51 -2.51
N GLU A 91 -20.04 -5.83 -2.55
CA GLU A 91 -20.39 -6.69 -1.42
C GLU A 91 -19.62 -6.26 -0.17
N ASP A 92 -20.35 -6.03 0.94
CA ASP A 92 -19.83 -5.54 2.21
C ASP A 92 -18.97 -4.27 2.12
N ARG A 93 -19.09 -3.51 1.01
CA ARG A 93 -18.22 -2.38 0.69
C ARG A 93 -16.74 -2.77 0.79
N TRP A 94 -16.40 -3.98 0.34
CA TRP A 94 -15.05 -4.55 0.48
C TRP A 94 -13.90 -3.64 -0.01
N PRO A 95 -14.05 -2.77 -1.05
CA PRO A 95 -12.93 -1.91 -1.47
C PRO A 95 -12.50 -0.95 -0.37
N LEU A 96 -13.46 -0.45 0.41
CA LEU A 96 -13.22 0.43 1.55
C LEU A 96 -12.36 -0.27 2.61
N GLU A 97 -12.72 -1.51 2.94
CA GLU A 97 -12.06 -2.30 3.98
C GLU A 97 -10.65 -2.71 3.55
N ILE A 98 -10.51 -3.30 2.35
CA ILE A 98 -9.22 -3.79 1.83
C ILE A 98 -8.25 -2.63 1.64
N TRP A 99 -8.73 -1.51 1.06
CA TRP A 99 -7.90 -0.33 0.84
C TRP A 99 -7.38 0.24 2.17
N THR A 100 -8.27 0.35 3.16
CA THR A 100 -7.91 0.90 4.48
C THR A 100 -6.90 0.01 5.21
N LYS A 101 -7.13 -1.31 5.23
CA LYS A 101 -6.19 -2.28 5.80
C LYS A 101 -4.81 -2.18 5.15
N LYS A 102 -4.76 -2.12 3.82
CA LYS A 102 -3.51 -1.99 3.06
C LYS A 102 -2.78 -0.68 3.38
N GLN A 103 -3.48 0.44 3.45
CA GLN A 103 -2.88 1.75 3.71
C GLN A 103 -2.36 1.89 5.14
N LEU A 104 -3.12 1.45 6.15
CA LEU A 104 -2.65 1.48 7.54
C LEU A 104 -1.45 0.54 7.74
N TYR A 105 -1.47 -0.65 7.14
CA TYR A 105 -0.34 -1.57 7.18
C TYR A 105 0.93 -0.93 6.59
N MET A 106 0.84 -0.35 5.39
CA MET A 106 1.97 0.33 4.73
C MET A 106 2.46 1.55 5.52
N SER A 107 1.54 2.35 6.09
CA SER A 107 1.88 3.55 6.84
C SER A 107 2.57 3.21 8.16
N ALA A 108 2.02 2.27 8.92
CA ALA A 108 2.63 1.77 10.16
C ALA A 108 3.98 1.10 9.91
N TYR A 109 4.12 0.33 8.81
CA TYR A 109 5.39 -0.23 8.39
C TYR A 109 6.45 0.84 8.15
N ARG A 110 6.13 1.87 7.34
CA ARG A 110 7.04 2.99 7.06
C ARG A 110 7.41 3.76 8.32
N TYR A 111 6.45 3.97 9.22
CA TYR A 111 6.69 4.62 10.52
C TYR A 111 7.69 3.83 11.38
N ARG A 112 7.50 2.50 11.51
CA ARG A 112 8.43 1.62 12.25
C ARG A 112 9.83 1.63 11.63
N GLN A 113 9.93 1.56 10.31
CA GLN A 113 11.22 1.64 9.61
C GLN A 113 11.93 2.98 9.86
N LYS A 114 11.21 4.10 9.78
CA LYS A 114 11.74 5.43 10.10
C LYS A 114 12.28 5.48 11.54
N ARG A 115 11.52 4.99 12.51
CA ARG A 115 11.97 4.92 13.92
C ARG A 115 13.21 4.05 14.10
N ARG A 116 13.27 2.89 13.45
CA ARG A 116 14.45 2.01 13.49
C ARG A 116 15.70 2.72 12.97
N ASN A 117 15.58 3.45 11.85
CA ASN A 117 16.70 4.17 11.26
C ASN A 117 17.17 5.33 12.15
N LEU A 118 16.26 6.04 12.80
CA LEU A 118 16.61 7.10 13.77
C LEU A 118 17.40 6.53 14.95
N ARG A 119 16.99 5.39 15.52
CA ARG A 119 17.71 4.72 16.62
C ARG A 119 19.12 4.26 16.22
N LYS A 120 19.28 3.77 14.98
CA LYS A 120 20.60 3.42 14.44
C LYS A 120 21.51 4.64 14.33
N LYS A 121 20.96 5.77 13.87
CA LYS A 121 21.72 7.03 13.74
C LYS A 121 22.16 7.59 15.10
N SER A 122 21.30 7.50 16.13
CA SER A 122 21.69 7.93 17.47
C SER A 122 22.78 7.04 18.08
N ALA A 123 22.72 5.72 17.86
CA ALA A 123 23.73 4.79 18.36
C ALA A 123 25.12 4.99 17.71
N SER A 124 25.18 5.36 16.42
CA SER A 124 26.46 5.66 15.77
C SER A 124 27.11 6.95 16.28
N ILE A 125 26.31 7.91 16.77
CA ILE A 125 26.85 9.17 17.32
C ILE A 125 27.45 8.94 18.71
N SER A 126 26.80 8.13 19.56
CA SER A 126 27.28 7.87 20.92
C SER A 126 28.59 7.08 20.97
N HIS A 127 28.88 6.23 19.97
CA HIS A 127 30.10 5.40 19.96
C HIS A 127 31.34 6.12 19.41
N GLY A 128 31.16 7.27 18.71
CA GLY A 128 32.27 7.99 18.05
C GLY A 128 32.78 9.23 18.78
N SER A 129 32.23 9.58 19.95
CA SER A 129 32.46 10.90 20.56
C SER A 129 33.25 10.88 21.88
N PHE A 130 33.65 9.72 22.40
CA PHE A 130 34.38 9.66 23.68
C PHE A 130 35.85 9.23 23.54
N ALA A 131 36.24 8.57 22.45
CA ALA A 131 37.61 8.10 22.27
C ALA A 131 38.60 9.17 21.73
N ASP A 132 38.11 10.30 21.22
CA ASP A 132 38.94 11.38 20.63
C ASP A 132 39.13 12.59 21.57
N ALA A 133 38.67 12.52 22.82
CA ALA A 133 38.76 13.64 23.77
C ALA A 133 39.93 13.51 24.78
N VAL A 134 40.76 12.47 24.67
CA VAL A 134 41.92 12.24 25.53
C VAL A 134 43.13 12.10 24.64
N GLU A 135 44.08 13.01 24.78
CA GLU A 135 45.36 13.13 24.04
C GLU A 135 45.29 13.77 22.65
N HIS A 136 45.25 15.11 22.59
CA HIS A 136 46.26 15.84 21.82
C HIS A 136 46.32 17.31 22.25
N LEU A 137 47.42 17.67 22.91
CA LEU A 137 47.89 19.04 23.05
C LEU A 137 48.11 19.68 21.66
N PRO A 138 47.85 21.00 21.51
CA PRO A 138 47.90 21.67 20.22
C PRO A 138 49.35 21.80 19.71
N SER A 139 49.70 21.06 18.67
CA SER A 139 50.80 21.42 17.78
C SER A 139 50.24 21.97 16.48
N THR A 140 50.51 23.26 16.28
CA THR A 140 50.14 24.12 15.17
C THR A 140 50.71 23.61 13.84
N THR A 141 49.91 22.92 13.02
CA THR A 141 50.17 22.84 11.57
C THR A 141 48.87 22.79 10.76
N SER A 142 48.84 23.68 9.76
CA SER A 142 47.87 24.06 8.72
C SER A 142 46.70 23.15 8.31
N PRO A 143 45.56 23.74 7.91
CA PRO A 143 44.33 23.03 7.55
C PRO A 143 44.36 22.55 6.10
N VAL A 144 44.53 21.25 5.88
CA VAL A 144 44.17 20.59 4.62
C VAL A 144 42.74 20.08 4.74
N THR A 145 41.84 20.67 3.95
CA THR A 145 40.42 20.30 3.91
C THR A 145 40.21 18.96 3.19
N PRO A 146 39.59 17.94 3.82
CA PRO A 146 39.26 16.72 3.11
C PRO A 146 38.02 16.94 2.23
N ARG A 147 38.26 16.97 0.92
CA ARG A 147 37.25 17.01 -0.14
C ARG A 147 36.37 15.76 -0.09
N ARG A 148 35.24 15.89 0.58
CA ARG A 148 34.22 14.83 0.75
C ARG A 148 33.60 14.46 -0.59
N ARG A 149 34.16 13.44 -1.26
CA ARG A 149 33.59 12.84 -2.48
C ARG A 149 32.29 12.11 -2.13
N ASN A 150 31.15 12.69 -2.49
CA ASN A 150 29.86 12.00 -2.52
C ASN A 150 29.92 10.89 -3.59
N PRO A 151 29.66 9.61 -3.25
CA PRO A 151 29.48 8.57 -4.26
C PRO A 151 28.09 8.76 -4.90
N ARG A 152 28.04 9.56 -5.96
CA ARG A 152 26.93 9.55 -6.92
C ARG A 152 26.93 8.17 -7.59
N LYS A 153 26.00 7.30 -7.17
CA LYS A 153 25.64 6.10 -7.92
C LYS A 153 24.87 6.53 -9.17
N ASN A 154 25.59 6.89 -10.22
CA ASN A 154 25.07 6.90 -11.58
C ASN A 154 24.77 5.46 -11.96
N ARG A 155 23.48 5.13 -12.09
CA ARG A 155 23.00 3.92 -12.74
C ARG A 155 22.12 4.35 -13.90
N LEU A 156 22.79 4.79 -14.96
CA LEU A 156 22.24 4.97 -16.30
C LEU A 156 22.87 3.88 -17.18
N ASP A 157 22.14 3.57 -18.25
CA ASP A 157 22.56 2.78 -19.41
C ASP A 157 22.37 1.27 -19.33
N SER A 158 21.18 0.85 -19.77
CA SER A 158 21.04 -0.25 -20.72
C SER A 158 19.75 0.00 -21.52
N LEU A 159 19.90 0.85 -22.54
CA LEU A 159 19.04 0.82 -23.73
C LEU A 159 19.34 -0.53 -24.40
N THR A 160 18.41 -1.47 -24.33
CA THR A 160 18.45 -2.66 -25.18
C THR A 160 17.19 -2.66 -26.02
N SER A 161 17.44 -2.45 -27.30
CA SER A 161 16.50 -2.35 -28.39
C SER A 161 15.53 -3.52 -28.46
N SER A 162 14.31 -3.21 -28.92
CA SER A 162 13.35 -4.16 -29.50
C SER A 162 14.03 -5.08 -30.51
N PRO A 163 13.53 -6.33 -30.62
CA PRO A 163 13.06 -6.73 -31.93
C PRO A 163 11.59 -7.14 -31.93
N ASP A 164 10.96 -6.67 -33.00
CA ASP A 164 9.68 -7.07 -33.55
C ASP A 164 9.63 -8.59 -33.75
N THR A 165 8.62 -9.28 -33.20
CA THR A 165 8.29 -10.65 -33.61
C THR A 165 6.78 -10.87 -33.46
N GLN A 166 6.21 -11.13 -34.63
CA GLN A 166 4.83 -11.40 -35.00
C GLN A 166 4.20 -12.65 -34.31
N PRO A 167 2.87 -12.86 -34.48
CA PRO A 167 2.05 -13.68 -33.60
C PRO A 167 1.97 -15.15 -34.04
N ALA A 168 1.81 -16.06 -33.08
CA ALA A 168 1.21 -17.37 -33.31
C ALA A 168 0.54 -17.88 -32.03
N THR A 169 -0.75 -18.17 -32.14
CA THR A 169 -1.58 -18.88 -31.17
C THR A 169 -1.19 -20.36 -31.09
N PRO A 170 -1.21 -20.94 -29.89
CA PRO A 170 -1.62 -22.33 -29.75
C PRO A 170 -2.80 -22.46 -28.78
N THR A 171 -3.88 -23.03 -29.32
CA THR A 171 -5.07 -23.49 -28.61
C THR A 171 -4.70 -24.64 -27.67
N TYR A 172 -4.52 -24.36 -26.38
CA TYR A 172 -4.38 -25.41 -25.36
C TYR A 172 -5.73 -25.77 -24.77
N SER A 173 -6.29 -26.88 -25.26
CA SER A 173 -7.40 -27.60 -24.66
C SER A 173 -6.96 -28.15 -23.31
N THR A 174 -7.27 -27.43 -22.22
CA THR A 174 -6.95 -27.86 -20.86
C THR A 174 -8.02 -28.83 -20.39
N GLN A 175 -7.71 -30.12 -20.48
CA GLN A 175 -8.48 -31.19 -19.86
C GLN A 175 -8.59 -30.94 -18.35
N SER A 176 -9.83 -30.88 -17.86
CA SER A 176 -10.15 -30.77 -16.44
C SER A 176 -9.71 -32.04 -15.70
N PRO A 177 -8.89 -31.95 -14.65
CA PRO A 177 -8.59 -33.10 -13.81
C PRO A 177 -9.83 -33.49 -12.99
N ARG A 178 -10.30 -34.73 -13.20
CA ARG A 178 -11.32 -35.40 -12.39
C ARG A 178 -10.91 -35.35 -10.92
N ARG A 179 -11.67 -34.60 -10.11
CA ARG A 179 -11.61 -34.62 -8.65
C ARG A 179 -11.90 -36.04 -8.16
N SER A 180 -10.90 -36.67 -7.54
CA SER A 180 -11.10 -37.93 -6.82
C SER A 180 -11.89 -37.69 -5.52
N PRO A 181 -12.76 -38.63 -5.12
CA PRO A 181 -13.54 -38.53 -3.89
C PRO A 181 -12.62 -38.57 -2.65
N ARG A 182 -12.80 -37.58 -1.78
CA ARG A 182 -12.04 -37.41 -0.54
C ARG A 182 -12.47 -38.49 0.45
N LYS A 183 -11.58 -39.46 0.73
CA LYS A 183 -11.78 -40.48 1.77
C LYS A 183 -12.02 -39.82 3.13
N SER A 184 -13.15 -40.12 3.74
CA SER A 184 -13.57 -39.72 5.07
C SER A 184 -12.55 -40.20 6.10
N ARG A 185 -12.05 -39.30 6.96
CA ARG A 185 -11.22 -39.70 8.11
C ARG A 185 -12.13 -40.23 9.23
N PRO A 186 -11.79 -41.36 9.87
CA PRO A 186 -12.53 -41.86 11.02
C PRO A 186 -12.28 -40.96 12.24
N VAL A 187 -13.36 -40.71 12.98
CA VAL A 187 -13.37 -40.00 14.25
C VAL A 187 -12.79 -40.92 15.31
N ARG A 188 -11.74 -40.47 16.03
CA ARG A 188 -11.24 -41.19 17.20
C ARG A 188 -12.15 -40.88 18.41
N PRO A 189 -12.64 -41.89 19.14
CA PRO A 189 -13.27 -41.67 20.43
C PRO A 189 -12.21 -41.25 21.45
N TYR A 190 -12.56 -40.27 22.28
CA TYR A 190 -11.81 -39.94 23.50
C TYR A 190 -12.14 -40.99 24.55
N VAL A 191 -11.09 -41.53 25.18
CA VAL A 191 -11.15 -42.33 26.42
C VAL A 191 -10.83 -41.41 27.56
#